data_AF-A0A2V8K327-F1
#
_entry.id   AF-A0A2V8K327-F1
#
_cell.length_a   1.000
_cell.length_b   1.000
_cell.length_c   1.000
_cell.angle_alpha   90.00
_cell.angle_beta   90.00
_cell.angle_gamma   90.00
#
_symmetry.space_group_name_H-M   'P 1'
#
loop_
_entity.id
_entity.type
_entity.pdbx_description
1 polymer ?
#
loop_
_entity_poly.entity_id
_entity_poly.type
_entity_poly.pdbx_seq_one_letter_code
_entity_poly.pdbx_strand_id
1 'polypeptide(L)'
;MAKTQVLALVTLYVIGLCAAAAWRSDPLDASLLASLAFAALVWLETALVRSDISQIAVAFTPVIVILSLLAKMEWTSTARRVAWSAAAGAALFVWPSLNLSAPPDLVKVIRGETTPRAVIRGIHATRRPLDAGLLASLVTPDLAGRRNVSILAFPYDNYISVGQRRRFFAPVLESYAASTEPLERYYVRALDSRRRSGLEIVYGPDRGAVSSVDDVQAITRTPIIFEYLYKHFELASNEEHADAHYLLRPRLQPREVATEPFKFSIPQQSSDSGILRLDAPSACGLVLLEIRIDYAKNPHVFRPGGIELTFSNRDQLVWQGSIKPLALNASFVTYVSPLPPERFHQVFSQDAVQGVQWDKIQYHASSTDMLGSRASLIHIGAQCVDPNKFVEGAVPEQNPSLTTIETTAPTGIDGSTESDGVIETSSASRQGRLPEHND
;
A
#
# COMPACT_ATOMS: atom_id res chain seq x y z
N MET A 1 -15.77 -1.53 10.97
CA MET A 1 -16.61 -1.12 12.11
C MET A 1 -16.37 -1.96 13.36
N ALA A 2 -16.58 -3.29 13.36
CA ALA A 2 -16.39 -4.13 14.55
C ALA A 2 -14.91 -4.31 15.00
N LYS A 3 -13.96 -4.30 14.06
CA LYS A 3 -12.54 -4.58 14.31
C LYS A 3 -11.86 -3.57 15.26
N THR A 4 -11.94 -2.28 14.95
CA THR A 4 -11.33 -1.23 15.77
C THR A 4 -11.93 -1.14 17.18
N GLN A 5 -13.23 -1.40 17.33
CA GLN A 5 -13.92 -1.46 18.63
C GLN A 5 -13.39 -2.58 19.51
N VAL A 6 -13.21 -3.78 18.94
CA VAL A 6 -12.66 -4.92 19.66
C VAL A 6 -11.21 -4.65 20.10
N LEU A 7 -10.37 -4.05 19.25
CA LEU A 7 -9.00 -3.68 19.62
C LEU A 7 -8.95 -2.64 20.74
N ALA A 8 -9.84 -1.66 20.74
CA ALA A 8 -9.94 -0.68 21.82
C ALA A 8 -10.34 -1.34 23.14
N LEU A 9 -11.30 -2.27 23.13
CA LEU A 9 -11.69 -3.03 24.32
C LEU A 9 -10.56 -3.91 24.85
N VAL A 10 -9.84 -4.61 23.96
CA VAL A 10 -8.65 -5.40 24.34
C VAL A 10 -7.57 -4.50 24.95
N THR A 11 -7.37 -3.31 24.39
CA THR A 11 -6.39 -2.34 24.91
C THR A 11 -6.76 -1.85 26.30
N LEU A 12 -8.03 -1.49 26.53
CA LEU A 12 -8.51 -1.11 27.86
C LEU A 12 -8.35 -2.24 28.88
N TYR A 13 -8.65 -3.48 28.47
CA TYR A 13 -8.43 -4.67 29.30
C TYR A 13 -6.96 -4.83 29.68
N VAL A 14 -6.04 -4.74 28.71
CA VAL A 14 -4.59 -4.87 28.93
C VAL A 14 -4.05 -3.77 29.85
N ILE A 15 -4.45 -2.51 29.65
CA ILE A 15 -4.04 -1.39 30.50
C ILE A 15 -4.57 -1.59 31.93
N GLY A 16 -5.83 -2.00 32.07
CA GLY A 16 -6.43 -2.28 33.38
C GLY A 16 -5.70 -3.40 34.12
N LEU A 17 -5.30 -4.46 33.40
CA LEU A 17 -4.48 -5.53 33.97
C LEU A 17 -3.09 -5.07 34.36
N CYS A 18 -2.41 -4.27 33.53
CA CYS A 18 -1.11 -3.69 33.87
C CYS A 18 -1.18 -2.85 35.13
N ALA A 19 -2.21 -2.02 35.27
CA ALA A 19 -2.44 -1.24 36.49
C ALA A 19 -2.65 -2.18 37.70
N ALA A 20 -3.56 -3.15 37.62
CA ALA A 20 -3.83 -4.08 38.72
C ALA A 20 -2.61 -4.92 39.11
N ALA A 21 -1.79 -5.32 38.14
CA ALA A 21 -0.54 -6.05 38.34
C ALA A 21 0.53 -5.17 38.99
N ALA A 22 0.77 -3.96 38.45
CA ALA A 22 1.76 -3.02 38.98
C ALA A 22 1.49 -2.64 40.44
N TRP A 23 0.22 -2.55 40.85
CA TRP A 23 -0.16 -2.28 42.25
C TRP A 23 0.16 -3.41 43.23
N ARG A 24 0.43 -4.62 42.74
CA ARG A 24 0.70 -5.81 43.56
C ARG A 24 2.13 -6.33 43.41
N SER A 25 2.92 -5.69 42.57
CA SER A 25 4.27 -6.10 42.19
C SER A 25 5.34 -5.29 42.92
N ASP A 26 6.55 -5.81 42.94
CA ASP A 26 7.72 -5.08 43.44
C ASP A 26 7.98 -3.82 42.58
N PRO A 27 8.66 -2.79 43.12
CA PRO A 27 8.85 -1.50 42.43
C PRO A 27 9.47 -1.60 41.03
N LEU A 28 10.37 -2.57 40.83
CA LEU A 28 11.03 -2.81 39.55
C LEU A 28 10.04 -3.36 38.50
N ASP A 29 9.26 -4.37 38.87
CA ASP A 29 8.22 -4.95 38.00
C ASP A 29 7.08 -3.96 37.73
N ALA A 30 6.69 -3.17 38.74
CA ALA A 30 5.73 -2.10 38.59
C ALA A 30 6.21 -1.02 37.61
N SER A 31 7.49 -0.63 37.69
CA SER A 31 8.09 0.33 36.74
C SER A 31 8.17 -0.23 35.31
N LEU A 32 8.47 -1.52 35.16
CA LEU A 32 8.51 -2.20 33.86
C LEU A 32 7.11 -2.27 33.23
N LEU A 33 6.09 -2.65 33.99
CA LEU A 33 4.70 -2.69 33.51
C LEU A 33 4.18 -1.29 33.16
N ALA A 34 4.49 -0.29 33.97
CA ALA A 34 4.09 1.10 33.72
C ALA A 34 4.76 1.66 32.45
N SER A 35 6.06 1.42 32.27
CA SER A 35 6.79 1.85 31.07
C SER A 35 6.32 1.12 29.80
N LEU A 36 6.03 -0.18 29.87
CA LEU A 36 5.44 -0.92 28.75
C LEU A 36 4.03 -0.43 28.41
N ALA A 37 3.18 -0.18 29.42
CA ALA A 37 1.84 0.36 29.21
C ALA A 37 1.88 1.77 28.61
N PHE A 38 2.78 2.63 29.10
CA PHE A 38 3.00 3.96 28.56
C PHE A 38 3.52 3.92 27.12
N ALA A 39 4.50 3.05 26.84
CA ALA A 39 4.99 2.82 25.48
C ALA A 39 3.84 2.34 24.57
N ALA A 40 3.03 1.38 25.01
CA ALA A 40 1.87 0.93 24.22
C ALA A 40 0.89 2.08 23.93
N LEU A 41 0.63 2.96 24.90
CA LEU A 41 -0.21 4.14 24.71
C LEU A 41 0.38 5.13 23.70
N VAL A 42 1.69 5.38 23.75
CA VAL A 42 2.38 6.23 22.76
C VAL A 42 2.28 5.60 21.36
N TRP A 43 2.45 4.29 21.25
CA TRP A 43 2.35 3.60 19.96
C TRP A 43 0.91 3.60 19.40
N LEU A 44 -0.13 3.66 20.23
CA LEU A 44 -1.51 3.79 19.75
C LEU A 44 -1.76 5.08 18.94
N GLU A 45 -0.97 6.13 19.16
CA GLU A 45 -1.01 7.36 18.36
C GLU A 45 -0.83 7.03 16.86
N THR A 46 0.00 6.03 16.53
CA THR A 46 0.23 5.63 15.15
C THR A 46 -1.02 5.09 14.44
N ALA A 47 -2.00 4.54 15.18
CA ALA A 47 -3.31 4.16 14.62
C ALA A 47 -4.30 5.33 14.49
N LEU A 48 -4.05 6.44 15.20
CA LEU A 48 -4.89 7.64 15.18
C LEU A 48 -4.49 8.60 14.05
N VAL A 49 -3.19 8.69 13.76
CA VAL A 49 -2.64 9.59 12.72
C VAL A 49 -3.05 9.13 11.31
N ARG A 50 -3.00 7.82 11.05
CA ARG A 50 -3.36 7.21 9.77
C ARG A 50 -3.67 5.73 10.04
N SER A 51 -4.68 5.16 9.39
CA SER A 51 -5.23 3.85 9.78
C SER A 51 -5.13 2.83 8.65
N ASP A 52 -3.93 2.69 8.10
CA ASP A 52 -3.63 1.63 7.15
C ASP A 52 -3.44 0.32 7.95
N ILE A 53 -3.69 -0.84 7.32
CA ILE A 53 -3.58 -2.17 7.97
C ILE A 53 -2.24 -2.36 8.70
N SER A 54 -1.15 -1.89 8.09
CA SER A 54 0.20 -1.93 8.66
C SER A 54 0.33 -1.04 9.89
N GLN A 55 -0.23 0.16 9.88
CA GLN A 55 -0.21 1.10 11.02
C GLN A 55 -1.06 0.59 12.18
N ILE A 56 -2.23 0.00 11.92
CA ILE A 56 -3.03 -0.66 12.95
C ILE A 56 -2.24 -1.82 13.56
N ALA A 57 -1.63 -2.68 12.73
CA ALA A 57 -0.83 -3.79 13.24
C ALA A 57 0.33 -3.30 14.12
N VAL A 58 1.04 -2.27 13.66
CA VAL A 58 2.16 -1.67 14.41
C VAL A 58 1.68 -1.04 15.72
N ALA A 59 0.62 -0.25 15.70
CA ALA A 59 0.07 0.44 16.87
C ALA A 59 -0.37 -0.51 17.99
N PHE A 60 -0.99 -1.63 17.63
CA PHE A 60 -1.53 -2.60 18.59
C PHE A 60 -0.54 -3.73 18.93
N THR A 61 0.62 -3.82 18.28
CA THR A 61 1.63 -4.87 18.56
C THR A 61 2.09 -4.85 20.02
N PRO A 62 2.46 -3.69 20.62
CA PRO A 62 2.84 -3.64 22.03
C PRO A 62 1.75 -4.17 22.96
N VAL A 63 0.48 -3.86 22.68
CA VAL A 63 -0.68 -4.33 23.47
C VAL A 63 -0.77 -5.87 23.44
N ILE A 64 -0.57 -6.50 22.28
CA ILE A 64 -0.56 -7.97 22.16
C ILE A 64 0.62 -8.60 22.90
N VAL A 65 1.80 -7.98 22.83
CA VAL A 65 2.98 -8.46 23.57
C VAL A 65 2.71 -8.42 25.06
N ILE A 66 2.17 -7.32 25.58
CA ILE A 66 1.81 -7.17 26.99
C ILE A 66 0.72 -8.18 27.39
N LEU A 67 -0.33 -8.35 26.58
CA LEU A 67 -1.36 -9.36 26.80
C LEU A 67 -0.75 -10.76 26.95
N SER A 68 0.24 -11.08 26.12
CA SER A 68 0.95 -12.36 26.15
C SER A 68 1.81 -12.53 27.41
N LEU A 69 2.51 -11.47 27.83
CA LEU A 69 3.32 -11.47 29.06
C LEU A 69 2.46 -11.68 30.32
N LEU A 70 1.24 -11.15 30.33
CA LEU A 70 0.29 -11.27 31.43
C LEU A 70 -0.41 -12.64 31.51
N ALA A 71 -0.25 -13.51 30.51
CA ALA A 71 -0.91 -14.81 30.44
C ALA A 71 -0.67 -15.67 31.69
N LYS A 72 0.57 -15.67 32.20
CA LYS A 72 0.96 -16.46 33.39
C LYS A 72 0.24 -16.00 34.66
N MET A 73 -0.02 -14.70 34.80
CA MET A 73 -0.75 -14.15 35.95
C MET A 73 -2.25 -14.46 35.85
N GLU A 74 -2.82 -14.37 34.65
CA GLU A 74 -4.24 -14.60 34.42
C GLU A 74 -4.65 -16.08 34.46
N TRP A 75 -3.71 -17.01 34.22
CA TRP A 75 -3.96 -18.45 34.30
C TRP A 75 -4.13 -19.02 35.71
N THR A 76 -4.04 -18.18 36.75
CA THR A 76 -4.18 -18.58 38.16
C THR A 76 -5.63 -18.84 38.60
N SER A 77 -6.62 -18.24 37.92
CA SER A 77 -8.05 -18.40 38.23
C SER A 77 -8.84 -18.73 36.97
N THR A 78 -9.87 -19.57 37.10
CA THR A 78 -10.74 -19.96 35.97
C THR A 78 -11.40 -18.75 35.31
N ALA A 79 -11.89 -17.78 36.09
CA ALA A 79 -12.55 -16.59 35.56
C ALA A 79 -11.57 -15.70 34.76
N ARG A 80 -10.37 -15.49 35.30
CA ARG A 80 -9.28 -14.73 34.66
C ARG A 80 -8.77 -15.40 33.40
N ARG A 81 -8.63 -16.72 33.43
CA ARG A 81 -8.28 -17.53 32.25
C ARG A 81 -9.30 -17.38 31.13
N VAL A 82 -10.60 -17.42 31.45
CA VAL A 82 -11.66 -17.23 30.45
C VAL A 82 -11.63 -15.81 29.88
N ALA A 83 -11.50 -14.78 30.72
CA ALA A 83 -11.42 -13.39 30.29
C ALA A 83 -10.20 -13.15 29.38
N TRP A 84 -9.02 -13.65 29.78
CA TRP A 84 -7.80 -13.57 28.99
C TRP A 84 -7.93 -14.31 27.65
N SER A 85 -8.48 -15.53 27.64
CA SER A 85 -8.69 -16.31 26.41
C SER A 85 -9.69 -15.62 25.47
N ALA A 86 -10.73 -14.99 26.00
CA ALA A 86 -11.67 -14.20 25.21
C ALA A 86 -11.00 -12.97 24.59
N ALA A 87 -10.20 -12.23 25.36
CA ALA A 87 -9.45 -11.08 24.86
C ALA A 87 -8.40 -11.47 23.80
N ALA A 88 -7.66 -12.56 24.03
CA ALA A 88 -6.69 -13.09 23.08
C ALA A 88 -7.35 -13.59 21.80
N GLY A 89 -8.47 -14.33 21.92
CA GLY A 89 -9.27 -14.76 20.77
C GLY A 89 -9.79 -13.57 19.97
N ALA A 90 -10.34 -12.57 20.65
CA ALA A 90 -10.84 -11.34 20.01
C ALA A 90 -9.72 -10.58 19.29
N ALA A 91 -8.53 -10.44 19.90
CA ALA A 91 -7.36 -9.84 19.26
C ALA A 91 -6.92 -10.61 18.01
N LEU A 92 -6.91 -11.95 18.05
CA LEU A 92 -6.57 -12.81 16.91
C LEU A 92 -7.57 -12.68 15.75
N PHE A 93 -8.87 -12.67 16.03
CA PHE A 93 -9.90 -12.56 14.98
C PHE A 93 -9.90 -11.20 14.28
N VAL A 94 -9.42 -10.18 14.97
CA VAL A 94 -9.49 -8.79 14.53
C VAL A 94 -8.15 -8.30 13.97
N TRP A 95 -7.07 -9.04 14.20
CA TRP A 95 -5.72 -8.65 13.79
C TRP A 95 -5.65 -8.38 12.28
N PRO A 96 -5.11 -7.22 11.85
CA PRO A 96 -5.16 -6.81 10.45
C PRO A 96 -4.36 -7.72 9.50
N SER A 97 -3.30 -8.38 9.98
CA SER A 97 -2.40 -9.21 9.15
C SER A 97 -2.58 -10.72 9.29
N LEU A 98 -3.52 -11.19 10.14
CA LEU A 98 -3.91 -12.60 10.15
C LEU A 98 -4.86 -12.82 8.98
N ASN A 99 -4.30 -12.91 7.78
CA ASN A 99 -4.97 -13.58 6.67
C ASN A 99 -5.49 -14.93 7.18
N LEU A 100 -6.67 -15.36 6.71
CA LEU A 100 -7.39 -16.58 7.09
C LEU A 100 -6.56 -17.90 7.01
N SER A 101 -5.29 -17.83 6.64
CA SER A 101 -4.29 -18.92 6.64
C SER A 101 -3.67 -19.23 8.01
N ALA A 102 -3.61 -18.28 8.95
CA ALA A 102 -2.98 -18.52 10.25
C ALA A 102 -3.84 -19.34 11.24
N PRO A 103 -5.18 -19.15 11.33
CA PRO A 103 -6.03 -20.02 12.15
C PRO A 103 -5.96 -21.51 11.78
N PRO A 104 -6.02 -21.95 10.51
CA PRO A 104 -5.87 -23.36 10.17
C PRO A 104 -4.47 -23.90 10.49
N ASP A 105 -3.41 -23.10 10.34
CA ASP A 105 -2.06 -23.54 10.73
C ASP A 105 -1.87 -23.64 12.25
N LEU A 106 -2.52 -22.77 13.03
CA LEU A 106 -2.59 -22.89 14.48
C LEU A 106 -3.40 -24.11 14.91
N VAL A 107 -4.49 -24.42 14.21
CA VAL A 107 -5.28 -25.64 14.43
C VAL A 107 -4.45 -26.89 14.13
N LYS A 108 -3.65 -26.91 13.06
CA LYS A 108 -2.71 -28.00 12.77
C LYS A 108 -1.69 -28.19 13.89
N VAL A 109 -1.19 -27.09 14.48
CA VAL A 109 -0.28 -27.15 15.64
C VAL A 109 -0.98 -27.69 16.89
N ILE A 110 -2.20 -27.22 17.18
CA ILE A 110 -3.00 -27.64 18.34
C ILE A 110 -3.40 -29.12 18.22
N ARG A 111 -3.72 -29.58 17.01
CA ARG A 111 -4.04 -30.98 16.71
C ARG A 111 -2.80 -31.88 16.64
N GLY A 112 -1.60 -31.32 16.77
CA GLY A 112 -0.34 -32.05 16.66
C GLY A 112 0.01 -32.52 15.25
N GLU A 113 -0.74 -32.08 14.24
CA GLU A 113 -0.50 -32.37 12.82
C GLU A 113 0.82 -31.73 12.33
N THR A 114 1.22 -30.61 12.96
CA THR A 114 2.51 -29.96 12.73
C THR A 114 3.12 -29.49 14.05
N THR A 115 4.45 -29.30 14.09
CA THR A 115 5.11 -28.68 15.25
C THR A 115 5.44 -27.22 14.95
N PRO A 116 5.44 -26.31 15.94
CA PRO A 116 5.85 -24.92 15.74
C PRO A 116 7.24 -24.81 15.10
N ARG A 117 8.16 -25.70 15.48
CA ARG A 117 9.50 -25.80 14.89
C ARG A 117 9.49 -26.23 13.42
N ALA A 118 8.56 -27.07 13.01
CA ALA A 118 8.41 -27.49 11.61
C ALA A 118 7.76 -26.38 10.77
N VAL A 119 6.78 -25.65 11.30
CA VAL A 119 6.18 -24.48 10.65
C VAL A 119 7.21 -23.36 10.46
N ILE A 120 7.98 -23.02 11.51
CA ILE A 120 9.07 -22.04 11.43
C ILE A 120 10.14 -22.49 10.42
N ARG A 121 10.53 -23.77 10.44
CA ARG A 121 11.44 -24.32 9.41
C ARG A 121 10.84 -24.23 8.02
N GLY A 122 9.54 -24.45 7.86
CA GLY A 122 8.82 -24.29 6.59
C GLY A 122 8.89 -22.86 6.07
N ILE A 123 8.62 -21.88 6.92
CA ILE A 123 8.75 -20.43 6.60
C ILE A 123 10.18 -20.12 6.13
N HIS A 124 11.20 -20.66 6.79
CA HIS A 124 12.60 -20.48 6.40
C HIS A 124 13.06 -21.37 5.23
N ALA A 125 12.32 -22.44 4.92
CA ALA A 125 12.62 -23.38 3.85
C ALA A 125 12.04 -22.93 2.50
N THR A 126 11.00 -22.08 2.51
CA THR A 126 10.50 -21.41 1.29
C THR A 126 11.53 -20.39 0.79
N ARG A 127 12.55 -20.88 0.09
CA ARG A 127 13.51 -20.07 -0.63
C ARG A 127 13.01 -19.91 -2.05
N ARG A 128 12.46 -18.74 -2.39
CA ARG A 128 12.41 -18.36 -3.81
C ARG A 128 13.81 -17.92 -4.23
N PRO A 129 14.33 -18.38 -5.38
CA PRO A 129 15.55 -17.79 -5.93
C PRO A 129 15.34 -16.28 -6.03
N LEU A 130 16.33 -15.50 -5.60
CA LEU A 130 16.29 -14.02 -5.66
C LEU A 130 15.99 -13.51 -7.08
N ASP A 131 16.45 -14.28 -8.06
CA ASP A 131 16.30 -13.97 -9.48
C ASP A 131 14.97 -14.46 -10.06
N ALA A 132 14.25 -15.36 -9.36
CA ALA A 132 12.97 -15.89 -9.83
C ALA A 132 11.80 -14.88 -9.72
N GLY A 133 12.00 -13.80 -8.96
CA GLY A 133 11.07 -12.67 -8.91
C GLY A 133 11.51 -11.47 -9.76
N LEU A 134 12.74 -11.48 -10.30
CA LEU A 134 13.23 -10.45 -11.21
C LEU A 134 12.71 -10.72 -12.61
N LEU A 135 12.09 -9.71 -13.20
CA LEU A 135 11.50 -9.79 -14.52
C LEU A 135 12.53 -9.39 -15.59
N ALA A 136 12.42 -9.97 -16.79
CA ALA A 136 13.48 -9.96 -17.80
C ALA A 136 13.91 -8.56 -18.27
N SER A 137 13.00 -7.57 -18.26
CA SER A 137 13.26 -6.16 -18.58
C SER A 137 14.28 -5.51 -17.64
N LEU A 138 14.30 -5.94 -16.37
CA LEU A 138 15.20 -5.44 -15.33
C LEU A 138 16.53 -6.21 -15.26
N VAL A 139 16.68 -7.28 -16.06
CA VAL A 139 17.88 -8.14 -16.14
C VAL A 139 18.66 -7.88 -17.43
N THR A 140 18.56 -6.68 -18.00
CA THR A 140 19.37 -6.31 -19.17
C THR A 140 20.86 -6.21 -18.81
N PRO A 141 21.78 -6.57 -19.73
CA PRO A 141 23.23 -6.53 -19.48
C PRO A 141 23.73 -5.14 -19.03
N ASP A 142 23.09 -4.08 -19.54
CA ASP A 142 23.42 -2.68 -19.23
C ASP A 142 23.13 -2.30 -17.77
N LEU A 143 22.15 -2.95 -17.13
CA LEU A 143 21.81 -2.78 -15.72
C LEU A 143 22.63 -3.71 -14.81
N ALA A 144 22.87 -4.94 -15.25
CA ALA A 144 23.63 -5.95 -14.49
C ALA A 144 25.10 -5.54 -14.23
N GLY A 145 25.68 -4.70 -15.10
CA GLY A 145 27.05 -4.18 -14.96
C GLY A 145 27.21 -3.05 -13.92
N ARG A 146 26.12 -2.41 -13.47
CA ARG A 146 26.17 -1.17 -12.64
C ARG A 146 26.04 -1.43 -11.13
N ARG A 147 26.77 -2.42 -10.61
CA ARG A 147 26.72 -2.82 -9.18
C ARG A 147 27.04 -1.70 -8.18
N ASN A 148 27.82 -0.71 -8.59
CA ASN A 148 28.24 0.42 -7.75
C ASN A 148 27.18 1.52 -7.64
N VAL A 149 26.14 1.48 -8.47
CA VAL A 149 25.08 2.49 -8.51
C VAL A 149 23.93 2.05 -7.60
N SER A 150 23.54 2.93 -6.67
CA SER A 150 22.37 2.69 -5.83
C SER A 150 21.10 2.69 -6.67
N ILE A 151 20.17 1.79 -6.35
CA ILE A 151 18.88 1.71 -7.01
C ILE A 151 17.76 1.94 -5.98
N LEU A 152 16.73 2.66 -6.39
CA LEU A 152 15.50 2.84 -5.65
C LEU A 152 14.35 2.22 -6.44
N ALA A 153 13.62 1.28 -5.84
CA ALA A 153 12.32 0.87 -6.36
C ALA A 153 11.26 1.79 -5.73
N PHE A 154 10.53 2.54 -6.55
CA PHE A 154 9.51 3.49 -6.12
C PHE A 154 8.16 3.14 -6.76
N PRO A 155 7.06 3.15 -6.00
CA PRO A 155 6.97 3.48 -4.56
C PRO A 155 7.26 2.27 -3.63
N TYR A 156 7.33 1.05 -4.17
CA TYR A 156 7.55 -0.24 -3.49
C TYR A 156 8.51 -1.15 -4.28
N ASP A 157 8.59 -2.45 -3.94
CA ASP A 157 9.40 -3.50 -4.62
C ASP A 157 10.91 -3.47 -4.39
N ASN A 158 11.35 -3.24 -3.15
CA ASN A 158 12.78 -3.35 -2.79
C ASN A 158 13.42 -4.67 -3.18
N TYR A 159 12.65 -5.76 -3.33
CA TYR A 159 13.17 -7.04 -3.80
C TYR A 159 13.91 -6.93 -5.14
N ILE A 160 13.54 -5.96 -6.00
CA ILE A 160 14.22 -5.67 -7.27
C ILE A 160 15.70 -5.33 -7.04
N SER A 161 15.97 -4.52 -6.03
CA SER A 161 17.33 -4.11 -5.66
C SER A 161 18.13 -5.31 -5.13
N VAL A 162 17.49 -6.19 -4.35
CA VAL A 162 18.10 -7.42 -3.82
C VAL A 162 18.45 -8.36 -4.97
N GLY A 163 17.49 -8.61 -5.86
CA GLY A 163 17.63 -9.51 -6.98
C GLY A 163 18.75 -9.07 -7.93
N GLN A 164 18.79 -7.77 -8.28
CA GLN A 164 19.86 -7.23 -9.13
C GLN A 164 21.23 -7.18 -8.42
N ARG A 165 21.31 -7.53 -7.12
CA ARG A 165 22.51 -7.47 -6.28
C ARG A 165 23.14 -6.07 -6.26
N ARG A 166 22.29 -5.04 -6.20
CA ARG A 166 22.69 -3.63 -6.17
C ARG A 166 22.53 -3.06 -4.77
N ARG A 167 23.23 -1.94 -4.48
CA ARG A 167 23.09 -1.24 -3.20
C ARG A 167 21.71 -0.60 -3.11
N PHE A 168 21.00 -0.85 -2.00
CA PHE A 168 19.73 -0.20 -1.71
C PHE A 168 19.93 1.29 -1.51
N PHE A 169 18.97 2.06 -2.02
CA PHE A 169 18.74 3.40 -1.52
C PHE A 169 18.19 3.33 -0.08
N ALA A 170 18.92 3.94 0.86
CA ALA A 170 18.51 4.14 2.25
C ALA A 170 18.36 5.65 2.46
N PRO A 171 17.36 6.12 3.23
CA PRO A 171 17.13 5.66 4.61
C PRO A 171 15.79 4.98 4.91
N VAL A 172 14.81 5.00 4.01
CA VAL A 172 13.48 4.40 4.25
C VAL A 172 13.21 3.37 3.15
N LEU A 173 13.06 2.10 3.56
CA LEU A 173 12.76 1.00 2.66
C LEU A 173 11.41 1.22 1.95
N GLU A 174 10.44 1.82 2.63
CA GLU A 174 9.09 1.97 2.11
C GLU A 174 8.76 3.45 1.91
N SER A 175 9.01 3.96 0.71
CA SER A 175 8.78 5.39 0.40
C SER A 175 7.32 5.80 0.64
N TYR A 176 6.36 4.89 0.40
CA TYR A 176 4.93 5.09 0.67
C TYR A 176 4.61 5.33 2.17
N ALA A 177 5.49 4.88 3.08
CA ALA A 177 5.34 5.06 4.52
C ALA A 177 5.86 6.42 5.01
N ALA A 178 6.53 7.21 4.15
CA ALA A 178 6.88 8.59 4.42
C ALA A 178 5.62 9.49 4.33
N SER A 179 4.70 9.29 5.26
CA SER A 179 3.35 9.85 5.25
C SER A 179 3.25 11.27 5.80
N THR A 180 4.37 11.86 6.22
CA THR A 180 4.44 13.20 6.80
C THR A 180 5.48 14.04 6.07
N GLU A 181 5.20 15.34 5.98
CA GLU A 181 6.07 16.30 5.30
C GLU A 181 7.54 16.26 5.79
N PRO A 182 7.87 16.18 7.11
CA PRO A 182 9.25 16.05 7.55
C PRO A 182 9.96 14.78 7.05
N LEU A 183 9.24 13.65 6.99
CA LEU A 183 9.77 12.38 6.48
C LEU A 183 9.99 12.45 4.96
N GLU A 184 9.05 13.01 4.22
CA GLU A 184 9.21 13.21 2.77
C GLU A 184 10.38 14.14 2.46
N ARG A 185 10.52 15.26 3.20
CA ARG A 185 11.68 16.17 3.05
C ARG A 185 13.00 15.50 3.40
N TYR A 186 13.01 14.63 4.41
CA TYR A 186 14.19 13.83 4.74
C TYR A 186 14.53 12.86 3.59
N TYR A 187 13.52 12.23 3.01
CA TYR A 187 13.65 11.35 1.85
C TYR A 187 14.22 12.09 0.63
N VAL A 188 13.67 13.26 0.29
CA VAL A 188 14.14 14.11 -0.81
C VAL A 188 15.59 14.56 -0.61
N ARG A 189 15.98 14.94 0.61
CA ARG A 189 17.38 15.27 0.91
C ARG A 189 18.32 14.09 0.68
N ALA A 190 17.90 12.88 1.05
CA ALA A 190 18.67 11.67 0.75
C ALA A 190 18.75 11.42 -0.76
N LEU A 191 17.66 11.61 -1.51
CA LEU A 191 17.64 11.45 -2.96
C LEU A 191 18.62 12.41 -3.64
N ASP A 192 18.58 13.70 -3.30
CA ASP A 192 19.46 14.71 -3.91
C ASP A 192 20.93 14.45 -3.60
N SER A 193 21.25 14.03 -2.37
CA SER A 193 22.64 13.70 -2.00
C SER A 193 23.24 12.57 -2.84
N ARG A 194 22.41 11.63 -3.32
CA ARG A 194 22.85 10.48 -4.12
C ARG A 194 22.61 10.64 -5.63
N ARG A 195 21.77 11.59 -6.05
CA ARG A 195 21.44 11.83 -7.45
C ARG A 195 22.71 12.05 -8.29
N ARG A 196 23.64 12.88 -7.80
CA ARG A 196 24.90 13.18 -8.49
C ARG A 196 25.86 11.99 -8.57
N SER A 197 25.69 10.99 -7.69
CA SER A 197 26.46 9.73 -7.72
C SER A 197 25.88 8.67 -8.67
N GLY A 198 24.86 9.03 -9.45
CA GLY A 198 24.28 8.18 -10.48
C GLY A 198 23.04 7.38 -10.06
N LEU A 199 22.32 7.78 -9.00
CA LEU A 199 21.10 7.09 -8.53
C LEU A 199 20.14 6.73 -9.69
N GLU A 200 19.73 5.47 -9.75
CA GLU A 200 18.71 4.99 -10.69
C GLU A 200 17.42 4.67 -9.93
N ILE A 201 16.28 4.92 -10.56
CA ILE A 201 14.97 4.67 -9.97
C ILE A 201 14.21 3.71 -10.86
N VAL A 202 13.67 2.65 -10.29
CA VAL A 202 12.70 1.77 -10.96
C VAL A 202 11.33 2.19 -10.49
N TYR A 203 10.54 2.73 -11.41
CA TYR A 203 9.18 3.18 -11.19
C TYR A 203 8.20 2.04 -11.50
N GLY A 204 7.36 1.67 -10.53
CA GLY A 204 6.22 0.77 -10.74
C GLY A 204 4.90 1.54 -10.65
N PRO A 205 3.97 1.42 -11.62
CA PRO A 205 2.66 2.06 -11.57
C PRO A 205 1.78 1.42 -10.49
N ASP A 206 0.80 2.21 -10.04
CA ASP A 206 -0.23 1.74 -9.12
C ASP A 206 -1.24 0.85 -9.87
N ARG A 207 -1.26 -0.46 -9.58
CA ARG A 207 -2.05 -1.56 -10.19
C ARG A 207 -1.32 -2.35 -11.28
N GLY A 208 -1.42 -3.69 -11.15
CA GLY A 208 -0.65 -4.68 -11.90
C GLY A 208 -0.07 -5.72 -10.92
N ALA A 209 1.22 -5.59 -10.60
CA ALA A 209 1.93 -6.47 -9.67
C ALA A 209 1.72 -6.14 -8.17
N VAL A 210 1.25 -4.92 -7.85
CA VAL A 210 1.10 -4.45 -6.48
C VAL A 210 -0.26 -3.76 -6.30
N SER A 211 -1.00 -4.21 -5.28
CA SER A 211 -2.27 -3.60 -4.90
C SER A 211 -2.03 -2.19 -4.38
N SER A 212 -2.77 -1.21 -4.91
CA SER A 212 -2.89 0.10 -4.27
C SER A 212 -3.36 -0.13 -2.84
N VAL A 213 -2.55 0.23 -1.84
CA VAL A 213 -2.97 0.16 -0.45
C VAL A 213 -4.20 1.06 -0.32
N ASP A 214 -5.33 0.54 0.14
CA ASP A 214 -6.59 1.28 0.33
C ASP A 214 -7.16 2.04 -0.89
N ASP A 215 -6.90 1.58 -2.13
CA ASP A 215 -7.35 2.26 -3.37
C ASP A 215 -6.89 3.73 -3.50
N VAL A 216 -5.77 4.05 -2.85
CA VAL A 216 -5.13 5.37 -2.90
C VAL A 216 -3.91 5.28 -3.82
N GLN A 217 -3.87 6.12 -4.87
CA GLN A 217 -2.72 6.23 -5.78
C GLN A 217 -1.47 6.67 -4.99
N ALA A 218 -0.31 6.03 -5.18
CA ALA A 218 0.89 6.30 -4.40
C ALA A 218 1.36 7.76 -4.48
N ILE A 219 1.19 8.40 -5.64
CA ILE A 219 1.55 9.83 -5.81
C ILE A 219 0.73 10.76 -4.92
N THR A 220 -0.46 10.33 -4.48
CA THR A 220 -1.28 11.10 -3.53
C THR A 220 -0.79 10.95 -2.09
N ARG A 221 0.00 9.89 -1.80
CA ARG A 221 0.50 9.62 -0.44
C ARG A 221 1.77 10.37 -0.12
N THR A 222 2.63 10.55 -1.12
CA THR A 222 3.97 11.13 -0.99
C THR A 222 4.21 12.21 -2.06
N PRO A 223 3.40 13.28 -2.05
CA PRO A 223 3.42 14.29 -3.11
C PRO A 223 4.77 15.01 -3.24
N ILE A 224 5.52 15.19 -2.15
CA ILE A 224 6.81 15.89 -2.16
C ILE A 224 7.89 14.99 -2.79
N ILE A 225 7.85 13.69 -2.48
CA ILE A 225 8.73 12.72 -3.13
C ILE A 225 8.41 12.66 -4.64
N PHE A 226 7.13 12.52 -4.99
CA PHE A 226 6.70 12.49 -6.39
C PHE A 226 7.14 13.74 -7.15
N GLU A 227 6.88 14.94 -6.62
CA GLU A 227 7.26 16.21 -7.25
C GLU A 227 8.78 16.28 -7.50
N TYR A 228 9.58 15.83 -6.54
CA TYR A 228 11.02 15.76 -6.70
C TYR A 228 11.43 14.78 -7.82
N LEU A 229 10.82 13.59 -7.89
CA LEU A 229 11.07 12.64 -8.98
C LEU A 229 10.69 13.24 -10.33
N TYR A 230 9.52 13.87 -10.41
CA TYR A 230 9.00 14.50 -11.61
C TYR A 230 9.90 15.62 -12.13
N LYS A 231 10.49 16.42 -11.23
CA LYS A 231 11.43 17.50 -11.55
C LYS A 231 12.81 16.99 -11.94
N HIS A 232 13.34 15.98 -11.25
CA HIS A 232 14.77 15.65 -11.32
C HIS A 232 15.09 14.38 -12.11
N PHE A 233 14.08 13.59 -12.49
CA PHE A 233 14.26 12.35 -13.22
C PHE A 233 13.44 12.33 -14.50
N GLU A 234 13.84 11.45 -15.41
CA GLU A 234 13.17 11.23 -16.68
C GLU A 234 13.17 9.76 -17.05
N LEU A 235 12.20 9.37 -17.86
CA LEU A 235 12.11 8.01 -18.37
C LEU A 235 13.34 7.68 -19.23
N ALA A 236 13.99 6.55 -18.96
CA ALA A 236 15.19 6.14 -19.68
C ALA A 236 14.89 5.58 -21.08
N SER A 237 13.73 4.93 -21.24
CA SER A 237 13.23 4.37 -22.50
C SER A 237 11.70 4.44 -22.52
N ASN A 238 11.13 4.74 -23.69
CA ASN A 238 9.68 4.74 -23.92
C ASN A 238 9.12 3.34 -24.23
N GLU A 239 9.93 2.29 -24.12
CA GLU A 239 9.49 0.91 -24.35
C GLU A 239 8.46 0.48 -23.29
N GLU A 240 7.34 -0.05 -23.76
CA GLU A 240 6.36 -0.69 -22.88
C GLU A 240 6.91 -2.05 -22.44
N HIS A 241 7.04 -2.22 -21.13
CA HIS A 241 7.50 -3.48 -20.55
C HIS A 241 6.31 -4.28 -20.02
N ALA A 242 6.30 -5.59 -20.30
CA ALA A 242 5.22 -6.48 -19.90
C ALA A 242 5.04 -6.59 -18.38
N ASP A 243 6.06 -6.22 -17.60
CA ASP A 243 6.05 -6.18 -16.15
C ASP A 243 5.68 -4.82 -15.55
N ALA A 244 5.50 -3.81 -16.40
CA ALA A 244 5.16 -2.44 -15.99
C ALA A 244 6.20 -1.80 -15.04
N HIS A 245 7.46 -2.24 -15.02
CA HIS A 245 8.53 -1.53 -14.30
C HIS A 245 9.35 -0.69 -15.27
N TYR A 246 9.56 0.57 -14.93
CA TYR A 246 10.18 1.57 -15.81
C TYR A 246 11.41 2.20 -15.17
N LEU A 247 12.51 2.29 -15.90
CA LEU A 247 13.73 2.93 -15.40
C LEU A 247 13.64 4.45 -15.57
N LEU A 248 13.83 5.19 -14.47
CA LEU A 248 14.05 6.63 -14.48
C LEU A 248 15.53 6.93 -14.22
N ARG A 249 16.07 7.82 -15.05
CA ARG A 249 17.44 8.33 -14.94
C ARG A 249 17.45 9.79 -14.47
N PRO A 250 18.50 10.24 -13.77
CA PRO A 250 18.63 11.64 -13.39
C PRO A 250 18.67 12.56 -14.63
N ARG A 251 17.94 13.66 -14.58
CA ARG A 251 18.08 14.75 -15.55
C ARG A 251 19.37 15.52 -15.30
N LEU A 252 19.99 16.01 -16.38
CA LEU A 252 21.10 16.96 -16.30
C LEU A 252 20.65 18.28 -15.68
N GLN A 253 19.49 18.77 -16.10
CA GLN A 253 18.84 19.96 -15.56
C GLN A 253 17.43 19.61 -15.06
N PRO A 254 17.01 20.10 -13.88
CA PRO A 254 15.65 19.90 -13.41
C PRO A 254 14.63 20.46 -14.40
N ARG A 255 13.49 19.78 -14.56
CA ARG A 255 12.35 20.28 -15.32
C ARG A 255 11.72 21.46 -14.57
N GLU A 256 11.43 22.54 -15.30
CA GLU A 256 10.54 23.59 -14.81
C GLU A 256 9.11 23.08 -14.83
N VAL A 257 8.41 23.23 -13.70
CA VAL A 257 7.02 22.79 -13.55
C VAL A 257 6.14 24.02 -13.62
N ALA A 258 5.34 24.12 -14.66
CA ALA A 258 4.32 25.14 -14.81
C ALA A 258 3.01 24.63 -14.20
N THR A 259 2.25 25.50 -13.54
CA THR A 259 0.88 25.17 -13.12
C THR A 259 -0.10 26.21 -13.64
N GLU A 260 -1.28 25.75 -14.03
CA GLU A 260 -2.38 26.59 -14.48
C GLU A 260 -3.63 26.30 -13.64
N PRO A 261 -4.21 27.29 -12.93
CA PRO A 261 -5.37 27.07 -12.11
C PRO A 261 -6.61 26.80 -12.98
N PHE A 262 -7.40 25.80 -12.58
CA PHE A 262 -8.68 25.55 -13.21
C PHE A 262 -9.72 26.59 -12.78
N LYS A 263 -10.58 26.99 -13.73
CA LYS A 263 -11.75 27.83 -13.46
C LYS A 263 -12.98 26.93 -13.40
N PHE A 264 -13.50 26.73 -12.19
CA PHE A 264 -14.69 25.91 -11.97
C PHE A 264 -15.93 26.77 -11.80
N SER A 265 -17.03 26.31 -12.40
CA SER A 265 -18.37 26.56 -11.88
C SER A 265 -18.67 25.58 -10.75
N ILE A 266 -19.42 26.03 -9.74
CA ILE A 266 -19.77 25.23 -8.56
C ILE A 266 -21.29 25.01 -8.59
N PRO A 267 -21.80 24.03 -9.36
CA PRO A 267 -23.24 23.77 -9.46
C PRO A 267 -23.85 23.28 -8.15
N GLN A 268 -23.09 22.54 -7.33
CA GLN A 268 -23.55 22.02 -6.05
C GLN A 268 -22.41 22.04 -5.04
N GLN A 269 -22.65 22.63 -3.88
CA GLN A 269 -21.71 22.59 -2.77
C GLN A 269 -22.47 22.51 -1.45
N SER A 270 -22.05 21.57 -0.62
CA SER A 270 -22.36 21.48 0.79
C SER A 270 -21.06 21.58 1.57
N SER A 271 -21.14 21.50 2.91
CA SER A 271 -19.93 21.59 3.72
C SER A 271 -19.01 20.37 3.52
N ASP A 272 -19.56 19.17 3.31
CA ASP A 272 -18.78 17.92 3.25
C ASP A 272 -18.82 17.22 1.88
N SER A 273 -19.39 17.87 0.86
CA SER A 273 -19.41 17.37 -0.52
C SER A 273 -19.66 18.47 -1.53
N GLY A 274 -19.26 18.26 -2.77
CA GLY A 274 -19.53 19.20 -3.84
C GLY A 274 -19.19 18.67 -5.23
N ILE A 275 -19.62 19.42 -6.23
CA ILE A 275 -19.37 19.18 -7.64
C ILE A 275 -18.71 20.44 -8.20
N LEU A 276 -17.52 20.28 -8.75
CA LEU A 276 -16.77 21.31 -9.47
C LEU A 276 -16.82 20.97 -10.96
N ARG A 277 -17.25 21.90 -11.81
CA ARG A 277 -17.40 21.67 -13.24
C ARG A 277 -16.63 22.70 -14.06
N LEU A 278 -15.86 22.24 -15.04
CA LEU A 278 -15.18 23.07 -16.01
C LEU A 278 -16.13 23.51 -17.12
N ASP A 279 -15.90 24.71 -17.66
CA ASP A 279 -16.67 25.23 -18.80
C ASP A 279 -16.38 24.43 -20.10
N ALA A 280 -15.15 23.91 -20.22
CA ALA A 280 -14.72 23.03 -21.29
C ALA A 280 -13.94 21.83 -20.72
N PRO A 281 -14.04 20.63 -21.33
CA PRO A 281 -13.24 19.49 -20.93
C PRO A 281 -11.73 19.78 -20.98
N SER A 282 -10.99 19.25 -20.03
CA SER A 282 -9.54 19.31 -19.95
C SER A 282 -8.92 17.95 -20.25
N ALA A 283 -7.85 17.93 -21.04
CA ALA A 283 -7.01 16.75 -21.24
C ALA A 283 -5.91 16.60 -20.16
N CYS A 284 -5.90 17.43 -19.13
CA CYS A 284 -4.84 17.45 -18.14
C CYS A 284 -4.68 16.08 -17.45
N GLY A 285 -3.51 15.46 -17.61
CA GLY A 285 -3.20 14.13 -17.07
C GLY A 285 -2.57 14.15 -15.67
N LEU A 286 -2.20 15.32 -15.15
CA LEU A 286 -1.64 15.47 -13.81
C LEU A 286 -2.21 16.71 -13.14
N VAL A 287 -3.03 16.48 -12.11
CA VAL A 287 -3.79 17.52 -11.42
C VAL A 287 -3.21 17.72 -10.02
N LEU A 288 -2.80 18.95 -9.75
CA LEU A 288 -2.41 19.40 -8.41
C LEU A 288 -3.67 19.80 -7.65
N LEU A 289 -3.94 19.17 -6.52
CA LEU A 289 -5.04 19.49 -5.63
C LEU A 289 -4.52 20.17 -4.38
N GLU A 290 -5.03 21.36 -4.10
CA GLU A 290 -4.88 22.02 -2.81
C GLU A 290 -6.14 21.77 -1.98
N ILE A 291 -5.99 21.08 -0.86
CA ILE A 291 -7.11 20.59 -0.07
C ILE A 291 -6.96 21.10 1.36
N ARG A 292 -8.07 21.59 1.93
CA ARG A 292 -8.20 21.81 3.37
C ARG A 292 -9.43 21.07 3.88
N ILE A 293 -9.25 20.32 4.96
CA ILE A 293 -10.31 19.57 5.61
C ILE A 293 -10.39 20.02 7.07
N ASP A 294 -11.56 20.52 7.47
CA ASP A 294 -11.90 20.73 8.87
C ASP A 294 -12.79 19.57 9.35
N TYR A 295 -12.68 19.25 10.63
CA TYR A 295 -13.23 18.01 11.20
C TYR A 295 -14.29 18.26 12.29
N ALA A 296 -15.34 17.44 12.29
CA ALA A 296 -16.45 17.56 13.24
C ALA A 296 -16.06 17.26 14.71
N LYS A 297 -15.07 16.38 14.89
CA LYS A 297 -14.42 16.08 16.18
C LYS A 297 -12.95 16.48 16.10
N ASN A 298 -12.33 16.72 17.26
CA ASN A 298 -10.91 17.05 17.36
C ASN A 298 -10.04 15.98 16.65
N PRO A 299 -9.34 16.31 15.54
CA PRO A 299 -8.57 15.35 14.76
C PRO A 299 -7.27 14.89 15.45
N HIS A 300 -6.90 15.50 16.58
CA HIS A 300 -5.80 15.02 17.44
C HIS A 300 -6.23 13.89 18.38
N VAL A 301 -7.54 13.70 18.59
CA VAL A 301 -8.10 12.66 19.45
C VAL A 301 -8.82 11.60 18.63
N PHE A 302 -9.52 12.02 17.58
CA PHE A 302 -10.29 11.16 16.69
C PHE A 302 -9.60 11.07 15.33
N ARG A 303 -9.60 9.88 14.75
CA ARG A 303 -8.95 9.61 13.47
C ARG A 303 -9.56 10.48 12.36
N PRO A 304 -8.79 11.32 11.67
CA PRO A 304 -9.33 12.18 10.63
C PRO A 304 -9.78 11.37 9.41
N GLY A 305 -11.01 11.62 8.95
CA GLY A 305 -11.55 11.07 7.70
C GLY A 305 -10.85 11.64 6.46
N GLY A 306 -10.88 10.87 5.38
CA GLY A 306 -10.43 11.31 4.06
C GLY A 306 -11.57 11.93 3.23
N ILE A 307 -11.28 12.12 1.96
CA ILE A 307 -12.27 12.47 0.94
C ILE A 307 -12.26 11.42 -0.16
N GLU A 308 -13.43 11.11 -0.69
CA GLU A 308 -13.59 10.33 -1.91
C GLU A 308 -13.79 11.30 -3.07
N LEU A 309 -13.03 11.07 -4.14
CA LEU A 309 -12.91 11.98 -5.27
C LEU A 309 -13.14 11.22 -6.58
N THR A 310 -13.93 11.81 -7.45
CA THR A 310 -14.30 11.24 -8.75
C THR A 310 -14.08 12.27 -9.85
N PHE A 311 -13.34 11.88 -10.88
CA PHE A 311 -13.20 12.63 -12.12
C PHE A 311 -14.07 11.98 -13.20
N SER A 312 -14.76 12.80 -13.95
CA SER A 312 -15.66 12.33 -15.01
C SER A 312 -15.64 13.28 -16.20
N ASN A 313 -15.95 12.72 -17.35
CA ASN A 313 -16.22 13.47 -18.57
C ASN A 313 -17.71 13.37 -18.87
N ARG A 314 -18.41 14.49 -18.68
CA ARG A 314 -19.87 14.56 -18.62
C ARG A 314 -20.38 13.64 -17.51
N ASP A 315 -20.78 12.42 -17.85
CA ASP A 315 -21.28 11.41 -16.91
C ASP A 315 -20.48 10.08 -16.97
N GLN A 316 -19.45 10.01 -17.82
CA GLN A 316 -18.57 8.86 -17.89
C GLN A 316 -17.47 8.97 -16.83
N LEU A 317 -17.33 7.95 -16.01
CA LEU A 317 -16.26 7.85 -15.02
C LEU A 317 -14.89 7.77 -15.71
N VAL A 318 -13.99 8.68 -15.34
CA VAL A 318 -12.59 8.69 -15.83
C VAL A 318 -11.65 8.14 -14.76
N TRP A 319 -11.82 8.60 -13.52
CA TRP A 319 -11.01 8.16 -12.40
C TRP A 319 -11.80 8.26 -11.10
N GLN A 320 -11.55 7.35 -10.18
CA GLN A 320 -12.10 7.37 -8.82
C GLN A 320 -11.01 6.96 -7.85
N GLY A 321 -10.94 7.66 -6.71
CA GLY A 321 -10.00 7.32 -5.66
C GLY A 321 -10.33 8.00 -4.35
N SER A 322 -9.56 7.65 -3.32
CA SER A 322 -9.63 8.29 -2.00
C SER A 322 -8.38 9.11 -1.74
N ILE A 323 -8.53 10.25 -1.08
CA ILE A 323 -7.43 11.08 -0.60
C ILE A 323 -7.48 11.10 0.92
N LYS A 324 -6.35 10.79 1.55
CA LYS A 324 -6.17 10.88 3.00
C LYS A 324 -5.54 12.24 3.36
N PRO A 325 -5.87 12.81 4.52
CA PRO A 325 -5.27 14.06 4.97
C PRO A 325 -3.76 13.91 5.16
N LEU A 326 -3.00 14.87 4.63
CA LEU A 326 -1.55 15.00 4.88
C LEU A 326 -1.24 16.05 5.94
N ALA A 327 -2.17 16.97 6.18
CA ALA A 327 -2.14 17.93 7.28
C ALA A 327 -3.52 18.02 7.95
N LEU A 328 -3.54 18.26 9.27
CA LEU A 328 -4.76 18.35 10.06
C LEU A 328 -5.19 19.82 10.18
N ASN A 329 -6.45 20.13 9.84
CA ASN A 329 -7.02 21.49 9.90
C ASN A 329 -6.18 22.57 9.18
N ALA A 330 -5.38 22.17 8.19
CA ALA A 330 -4.52 23.04 7.41
C ALA A 330 -4.58 22.62 5.95
N SER A 331 -4.28 23.57 5.05
CA SER A 331 -4.16 23.26 3.63
C SER A 331 -2.95 22.34 3.40
N PHE A 332 -3.15 21.32 2.56
CA PHE A 332 -2.08 20.48 2.04
C PHE A 332 -2.27 20.29 0.53
N VAL A 333 -1.19 19.91 -0.13
CA VAL A 333 -1.16 19.72 -1.58
C VAL A 333 -0.92 18.25 -1.89
N THR A 334 -1.62 17.73 -2.90
CA THR A 334 -1.45 16.36 -3.39
C THR A 334 -1.61 16.31 -4.91
N TYR A 335 -1.10 15.27 -5.55
CA TYR A 335 -1.26 15.04 -6.99
C TYR A 335 -2.28 13.93 -7.23
N VAL A 336 -3.13 14.10 -8.24
CA VAL A 336 -4.03 13.06 -8.77
C VAL A 336 -3.81 12.97 -10.27
N SER A 337 -3.81 11.75 -10.80
CA SER A 337 -3.72 11.53 -12.24
C SER A 337 -4.95 10.80 -12.76
N PRO A 338 -5.74 11.42 -13.66
CA PRO A 338 -6.80 10.74 -14.39
C PRO A 338 -6.29 9.82 -15.51
N LEU A 339 -4.97 9.76 -15.76
CA LEU A 339 -4.40 8.82 -16.72
C LEU A 339 -4.58 7.37 -16.24
N PRO A 340 -4.76 6.41 -17.16
CA PRO A 340 -4.73 4.99 -16.82
C PRO A 340 -3.39 4.61 -16.18
N PRO A 341 -3.37 3.71 -15.19
CA PRO A 341 -2.15 3.28 -14.53
C PRO A 341 -1.04 2.83 -15.47
N GLU A 342 -1.39 2.11 -16.53
CA GLU A 342 -0.43 1.53 -17.47
C GLU A 342 0.33 2.63 -18.22
N ARG A 343 -0.30 3.79 -18.43
CA ARG A 343 0.28 4.94 -19.14
C ARG A 343 0.86 6.00 -18.23
N PHE A 344 0.69 5.89 -16.92
CA PHE A 344 1.13 6.93 -16.00
C PHE A 344 2.64 7.18 -16.05
N HIS A 345 3.47 6.15 -16.27
CA HIS A 345 4.92 6.30 -16.39
C HIS A 345 5.35 7.32 -17.47
N GLN A 346 4.51 7.55 -18.48
CA GLN A 346 4.76 8.51 -19.56
C GLN A 346 4.82 9.95 -19.05
N VAL A 347 4.31 10.29 -17.86
CA VAL A 347 4.49 11.64 -17.27
C VAL A 347 5.97 11.98 -17.06
N PHE A 348 6.85 10.98 -16.94
CA PHE A 348 8.30 11.17 -16.84
C PHE A 348 9.02 11.28 -18.19
N SER A 349 8.35 10.97 -19.31
CA SER A 349 8.93 11.09 -20.66
C SER A 349 9.21 12.55 -21.03
N GLN A 350 9.95 12.78 -22.11
CA GLN A 350 10.11 14.12 -22.69
C GLN A 350 8.98 14.48 -23.66
N ASP A 351 8.32 13.47 -24.21
CA ASP A 351 7.27 13.62 -25.22
C ASP A 351 5.95 14.10 -24.63
N ALA A 352 5.05 14.55 -25.51
CA ALA A 352 3.67 14.81 -25.16
C ALA A 352 2.97 13.50 -24.75
N VAL A 353 2.13 13.59 -23.73
CA VAL A 353 1.38 12.46 -23.18
C VAL A 353 -0.06 12.57 -23.64
N GLN A 354 -0.64 11.47 -24.11
CA GLN A 354 -2.06 11.43 -24.46
C GLN A 354 -2.91 11.47 -23.18
N GLY A 355 -3.52 12.62 -22.94
CA GLY A 355 -4.44 12.88 -21.85
C GLY A 355 -5.76 12.13 -21.99
N VAL A 356 -6.51 12.10 -20.90
CA VAL A 356 -7.91 11.66 -20.88
C VAL A 356 -8.76 12.89 -20.60
N GLN A 357 -9.77 13.12 -21.43
CA GLN A 357 -10.68 14.26 -21.25
C GLN A 357 -11.53 14.09 -19.99
N TRP A 358 -11.69 15.15 -19.21
CA TRP A 358 -12.59 15.24 -18.07
C TRP A 358 -13.07 16.67 -17.86
N ASP A 359 -14.29 16.87 -17.34
CA ASP A 359 -14.90 18.19 -17.13
C ASP A 359 -15.50 18.36 -15.72
N LYS A 360 -15.55 17.28 -14.91
CA LYS A 360 -16.27 17.26 -13.64
C LYS A 360 -15.46 16.56 -12.56
N ILE A 361 -15.26 17.26 -11.44
CA ILE A 361 -14.72 16.72 -10.19
C ILE A 361 -15.85 16.67 -9.16
N GLN A 362 -16.14 15.48 -8.65
CA GLN A 362 -17.09 15.29 -7.55
C GLN A 362 -16.35 14.81 -6.32
N TYR A 363 -16.62 15.42 -5.18
CA TYR A 363 -16.00 15.06 -3.90
C TYR A 363 -17.03 14.91 -2.80
N HIS A 364 -16.72 14.04 -1.84
CA HIS A 364 -17.49 13.87 -0.61
C HIS A 364 -16.62 13.32 0.52
N ALA A 365 -17.02 13.61 1.75
CA ALA A 365 -16.37 13.09 2.93
C ALA A 365 -16.47 11.56 3.00
N SER A 366 -15.33 10.89 3.16
CA SER A 366 -15.31 9.44 3.35
C SER A 366 -16.09 9.05 4.60
N SER A 367 -16.71 7.87 4.57
CA SER A 367 -17.33 7.31 5.77
C SER A 367 -16.30 7.05 6.88
N THR A 368 -16.68 7.36 8.13
CA THR A 368 -15.82 7.17 9.30
C THR A 368 -16.54 6.34 10.37
N ASP A 369 -15.82 5.47 11.08
CA ASP A 369 -16.35 4.80 12.27
C ASP A 369 -16.43 5.74 13.50
N MET A 370 -16.83 5.20 14.66
CA MET A 370 -17.00 5.99 15.90
C MET A 370 -15.71 6.65 16.39
N LEU A 371 -14.55 6.04 16.12
CA LEU A 371 -13.23 6.58 16.45
C LEU A 371 -12.73 7.57 15.40
N GLY A 372 -13.42 7.65 14.26
CA GLY A 372 -13.15 8.62 13.23
C GLY A 372 -13.89 9.95 13.43
N SER A 373 -13.32 10.96 12.79
CA SER A 373 -13.86 12.29 12.64
C SER A 373 -14.17 12.53 11.17
N ARG A 374 -15.46 12.56 10.81
CA ARG A 374 -15.89 12.93 9.47
C ARG A 374 -15.50 14.38 9.19
N ALA A 375 -15.17 14.69 7.93
CA ALA A 375 -14.99 16.06 7.50
C ALA A 375 -16.28 16.85 7.73
N SER A 376 -16.17 18.02 8.37
CA SER A 376 -17.27 18.98 8.52
C SER A 376 -17.26 20.01 7.41
N LEU A 377 -16.07 20.38 6.93
CA LEU A 377 -15.88 21.34 5.84
C LEU A 377 -14.73 20.88 4.93
N ILE A 378 -14.94 20.90 3.62
CA ILE A 378 -13.94 20.56 2.61
C ILE A 378 -13.78 21.73 1.63
N HIS A 379 -12.55 22.20 1.49
CA HIS A 379 -12.15 23.13 0.43
C HIS A 379 -11.19 22.43 -0.52
N ILE A 380 -11.46 22.56 -1.83
CA ILE A 380 -10.63 21.99 -2.90
C ILE A 380 -10.36 23.08 -3.93
N GLY A 381 -9.08 23.38 -4.15
CA GLY A 381 -8.56 24.05 -5.33
C GLY A 381 -7.87 23.02 -6.23
N ALA A 382 -7.89 23.24 -7.54
CA ALA A 382 -7.19 22.37 -8.49
C ALA A 382 -6.44 23.17 -9.55
N GLN A 383 -5.28 22.67 -9.96
CA GLN A 383 -4.45 23.23 -11.00
C GLN A 383 -3.97 22.12 -11.94
N CYS A 384 -3.86 22.42 -13.22
CA CYS A 384 -3.19 21.54 -14.17
C CYS A 384 -1.67 21.70 -14.05
N VAL A 385 -0.95 20.59 -13.96
CA VAL A 385 0.52 20.58 -13.97
C VAL A 385 1.00 20.40 -15.40
N ASP A 386 1.90 21.25 -15.89
CA ASP A 386 2.44 21.26 -17.25
C ASP A 386 1.36 21.08 -18.33
N PRO A 387 0.42 22.02 -18.49
CA PRO A 387 -0.73 21.87 -19.39
C PRO A 387 -0.34 21.52 -20.83
N ASN A 388 0.76 22.09 -21.33
CA ASN A 388 1.27 21.84 -22.68
C ASN A 388 1.79 20.42 -22.90
N LYS A 389 2.00 19.64 -21.82
CA LYS A 389 2.46 18.26 -21.91
C LYS A 389 1.34 17.30 -22.33
N PHE A 390 0.09 17.64 -22.03
CA PHE A 390 -1.03 16.73 -22.23
C PHE A 390 -1.80 17.11 -23.49
N VAL A 391 -1.78 16.21 -24.47
CA VAL A 391 -2.51 16.36 -25.73
C VAL A 391 -3.76 15.49 -25.72
N GLU A 392 -4.78 15.88 -26.47
CA GLU A 392 -6.02 15.11 -26.55
C GLU A 392 -5.76 13.72 -27.14
N GLY A 393 -5.96 12.66 -26.34
CA GLY A 393 -5.97 11.30 -26.83
C GLY A 393 -7.36 10.95 -27.40
N ALA A 394 -7.40 10.21 -28.51
CA ALA A 394 -8.65 9.59 -28.97
C ALA A 394 -9.13 8.58 -27.90
N VAL A 395 -10.40 8.67 -27.51
CA VAL A 395 -11.02 7.74 -26.58
C VAL A 395 -10.96 6.32 -27.18
N PRO A 396 -10.31 5.34 -26.54
CA PRO A 396 -10.46 3.95 -26.97
C PRO A 396 -11.92 3.55 -26.72
N GLU A 397 -12.60 3.04 -27.77
CA GLU A 397 -13.90 2.40 -27.62
C GLU A 397 -13.83 1.35 -26.50
N GLN A 398 -14.69 1.49 -25.50
CA GLN A 398 -14.88 0.46 -24.48
C GLN A 398 -15.32 -0.82 -25.16
N ASN A 399 -14.50 -1.86 -25.07
CA ASN A 399 -14.89 -3.23 -25.35
C ASN A 399 -15.99 -3.64 -24.35
N PRO A 400 -17.21 -3.98 -24.77
CA PRO A 400 -18.24 -4.49 -23.87
C PRO A 400 -17.91 -5.95 -23.55
N SER A 401 -17.15 -6.18 -22.49
CA SER A 401 -16.97 -7.52 -21.92
C SER A 401 -16.78 -7.44 -20.41
N LEU A 402 -17.77 -6.86 -19.73
CA LEU A 402 -18.10 -7.23 -18.37
C LEU A 402 -19.12 -8.37 -18.46
N THR A 403 -18.64 -9.60 -18.63
CA THR A 403 -19.48 -10.77 -18.39
C THR A 403 -19.60 -10.93 -16.88
N THR A 404 -20.83 -10.73 -16.40
CA THR A 404 -21.33 -11.11 -15.09
C THR A 404 -20.73 -12.45 -14.64
N ILE A 405 -19.88 -12.44 -13.60
CA ILE A 405 -19.54 -13.66 -12.89
C ILE A 405 -20.73 -13.96 -11.98
N GLU A 406 -21.68 -14.73 -12.48
CA GLU A 406 -22.67 -15.39 -11.64
C GLU A 406 -21.94 -16.26 -10.61
N THR A 407 -22.19 -15.96 -9.35
CA THR A 407 -21.68 -16.72 -8.21
C THR A 407 -22.53 -17.99 -8.08
N THR A 408 -22.13 -19.07 -8.75
CA THR A 408 -22.74 -20.38 -8.53
C THR A 408 -21.90 -21.15 -7.50
N ALA A 409 -22.43 -21.25 -6.29
CA ALA A 409 -21.89 -22.11 -5.24
C ALA A 409 -21.98 -23.59 -5.65
N PRO A 410 -20.99 -24.46 -5.37
CA PRO A 410 -21.11 -25.88 -5.60
C PRO A 410 -21.83 -26.54 -4.42
N THR A 411 -23.13 -26.80 -4.58
CA THR A 411 -23.84 -27.86 -3.83
C THR A 411 -23.50 -29.21 -4.45
N GLY A 412 -23.22 -30.19 -3.59
CA GLY A 412 -22.60 -31.46 -3.96
C GLY A 412 -23.53 -32.55 -4.49
N ILE A 413 -22.85 -33.65 -4.83
CA ILE A 413 -23.24 -35.08 -4.80
C ILE A 413 -24.43 -35.50 -5.67
N ASP A 414 -24.10 -36.17 -6.78
CA ASP A 414 -24.58 -37.49 -7.23
C ASP A 414 -23.72 -37.81 -8.48
N GLY A 415 -23.13 -38.98 -8.72
CA GLY A 415 -23.57 -40.34 -8.46
C GLY A 415 -23.69 -41.04 -9.82
N SER A 416 -22.90 -42.12 -10.02
CA SER A 416 -23.00 -43.16 -11.08
C SER A 416 -22.15 -43.03 -12.38
N THR A 417 -21.13 -43.92 -12.46
CA THR A 417 -20.76 -44.88 -13.54
C THR A 417 -20.79 -44.43 -15.01
N GLU A 418 -19.79 -44.70 -15.86
CA GLU A 418 -19.38 -46.05 -16.26
C GLU A 418 -18.01 -46.05 -16.97
N SER A 419 -17.38 -47.22 -16.94
CA SER A 419 -16.02 -47.61 -17.31
C SER A 419 -15.83 -47.87 -18.81
N ASP A 420 -14.58 -47.71 -19.29
CA ASP A 420 -13.85 -48.58 -20.25
C ASP A 420 -12.45 -47.96 -20.43
N GLY A 421 -11.33 -48.57 -20.00
CA GLY A 421 -10.70 -49.79 -20.54
C GLY A 421 -9.97 -49.43 -21.85
N VAL A 422 -8.63 -49.31 -21.93
CA VAL A 422 -7.66 -50.42 -21.99
C VAL A 422 -6.23 -49.90 -21.80
N ILE A 423 -5.43 -50.68 -21.10
CA ILE A 423 -3.99 -50.56 -20.83
C ILE A 423 -3.20 -51.18 -21.99
N GLU A 424 -2.11 -50.57 -22.47
CA GLU A 424 -0.93 -51.35 -22.85
C GLU A 424 0.39 -50.56 -22.68
N THR A 425 1.30 -51.25 -22.00
CA THR A 425 2.64 -50.89 -21.53
C THR A 425 3.70 -50.91 -22.64
N SER A 426 4.69 -50.02 -22.56
CA SER A 426 6.06 -50.34 -23.00
C SER A 426 7.08 -49.40 -22.36
N SER A 427 7.94 -49.96 -21.51
CA SER A 427 9.14 -49.31 -20.98
C SER A 427 10.38 -50.15 -21.32
N ALA A 428 11.38 -49.47 -21.87
CA ALA A 428 12.84 -49.70 -21.77
C ALA A 428 13.48 -50.96 -22.38
N SER A 429 14.42 -50.74 -23.31
CA SER A 429 15.88 -50.94 -23.11
C SER A 429 16.59 -51.37 -24.40
N ARG A 430 17.58 -50.57 -24.86
CA ARG A 430 18.74 -51.11 -25.58
C ARG A 430 19.98 -50.22 -25.42
N GLN A 431 21.04 -50.87 -24.98
CA GLN A 431 22.42 -50.44 -24.79
C GLN A 431 23.19 -50.18 -26.10
N GLY A 432 24.29 -49.42 -26.00
CA GLY A 432 25.44 -49.41 -26.92
C GLY A 432 26.17 -48.05 -26.89
N ARG A 433 27.09 -47.79 -25.95
CA ARG A 433 28.54 -48.10 -25.91
C ARG A 433 29.41 -47.20 -26.84
N LEU A 434 30.35 -46.52 -26.17
CA LEU A 434 31.52 -45.67 -26.56
C LEU A 434 32.37 -46.13 -27.76
N PRO A 435 33.27 -45.26 -28.26
CA PRO A 435 34.67 -45.34 -27.81
C PRO A 435 35.36 -44.01 -27.45
N GLU A 436 36.50 -44.18 -26.79
CA GLU A 436 37.45 -43.25 -26.16
C GLU A 436 38.40 -42.49 -27.10
N HIS A 437 38.95 -41.39 -26.54
CA HIS A 437 40.33 -40.85 -26.56
C HIS A 437 41.03 -40.35 -27.83
N ASN A 438 41.53 -39.11 -27.73
CA ASN A 438 42.94 -38.61 -27.80
C ASN A 438 42.82 -37.07 -27.88
N ASP A 439 43.55 -36.18 -27.20
CA ASP A 439 44.66 -36.15 -26.24
C ASP A 439 44.46 -34.89 -25.36
#